data_AF-A0A2S7U256-F1
#
_entry.id   AF-A0A2S7U256-F1
#
_cell.length_a   1.000
_cell.length_b   1.000
_cell.length_c   1.000
_cell.angle_alpha   90.00
_cell.angle_beta   90.00
_cell.angle_gamma   90.00
#
_symmetry.space_group_name_H-M   'P 1'
#
loop_
_entity.id
_entity.type
_entity.pdbx_description
1 polymer ?
#
loop_
_entity_poly.entity_id
_entity_poly.type
_entity_poly.pdbx_seq_one_letter_code
_entity_poly.pdbx_strand_id
1 'polypeptide(L)'
;MSRVITLSLDWIYGAISVPGATSGWHTLSHHSGKKDLLTKLSRIEAEIARQLNKFLSQLDQIKEGEGTLLGHTTVVIGSNFGDSSNHTCNNLPTIIAGGGYRHQPHTILEKPTPLCNLYLELLHRHNIDTGSFGSSTKDLGLLIG
;
A
#
# COMPACT_ATOMS: atom_id res chain seq x y z
N MET A 1 -0.19 20.80 11.37
CA MET A 1 0.68 20.68 10.18
C MET A 1 0.82 19.20 9.86
N SER A 2 0.39 18.75 8.69
CA SER A 2 0.56 17.36 8.27
C SER A 2 1.98 17.15 7.75
N ARG A 3 2.61 16.05 8.16
CA ARG A 3 3.95 15.64 7.70
C ARG A 3 3.77 14.48 6.73
N VAL A 4 4.54 14.47 5.65
CA VAL A 4 4.51 13.41 4.64
C VAL A 4 5.90 12.80 4.52
N ILE A 5 5.95 11.47 4.58
CA ILE A 5 7.18 10.68 4.36
C ILE A 5 6.84 9.68 3.26
N THR A 6 7.67 9.63 2.22
CA THR A 6 7.55 8.63 1.15
C THR A 6 8.72 7.68 1.25
N LEU A 7 8.43 6.38 1.33
CA LEU A 7 9.41 5.32 1.23
C LEU A 7 9.22 4.61 -0.11
N SER A 8 10.27 4.56 -0.93
CA SER A 8 10.30 3.77 -2.15
C SER A 8 10.99 2.43 -1.87
N LEU A 9 10.38 1.34 -2.33
CA LEU A 9 10.94 -0.01 -2.29
C LEU A 9 11.30 -0.49 -3.69
N ASP A 10 11.87 0.41 -4.51
CA ASP A 10 12.29 0.17 -5.89
C ASP A 10 13.60 -0.61 -5.95
N TRP A 11 13.54 -1.89 -5.59
CA TRP A 11 14.66 -2.82 -5.74
C TRP A 11 14.84 -3.27 -7.19
N ILE A 12 15.15 -2.31 -8.06
CA ILE A 12 15.38 -2.53 -9.49
C ILE A 12 16.70 -3.28 -9.72
N TYR A 13 17.75 -2.95 -8.95
CA TYR A 13 19.10 -3.49 -9.13
C TYR A 13 19.64 -4.27 -7.91
N GLY A 14 18.82 -4.49 -6.88
CA GLY A 14 19.23 -5.13 -5.62
C GLY A 14 18.60 -6.51 -5.43
N ALA A 15 19.37 -7.45 -4.89
CA ALA A 15 18.84 -8.73 -4.42
C ALA A 15 18.28 -8.58 -3.01
N ILE A 16 17.05 -9.06 -2.80
CA ILE A 16 16.45 -9.22 -1.48
C ILE A 16 16.71 -10.66 -1.04
N SER A 17 17.20 -10.84 0.18
CA SER A 17 17.45 -12.15 0.77
C SER A 17 16.46 -12.40 1.91
N VAL A 18 15.70 -13.48 1.79
CA VAL A 18 14.74 -13.97 2.78
C VAL A 18 14.88 -15.49 2.92
N PRO A 19 14.39 -16.12 4.00
CA PRO A 19 14.46 -17.57 4.14
C PRO A 19 13.87 -18.33 2.93
N GLY A 20 14.75 -18.98 2.18
CA GLY A 20 14.39 -19.77 0.99
C GLY A 20 14.27 -18.98 -0.32
N ALA A 21 14.67 -17.71 -0.38
CA ALA A 21 14.79 -16.96 -1.63
C ALA A 21 15.82 -15.82 -1.53
N THR A 22 16.72 -15.75 -2.52
CA THR A 22 17.62 -14.61 -2.71
C THR A 22 17.56 -14.21 -4.18
N SER A 23 16.97 -13.06 -4.50
CA SER A 23 16.86 -12.58 -5.88
C SER A 23 16.40 -11.12 -5.95
N GLY A 24 16.48 -10.51 -7.13
CA GLY A 24 15.90 -9.19 -7.38
C GLY A 24 14.38 -9.28 -7.48
N TRP A 25 13.67 -8.49 -6.68
CA TRP A 25 12.19 -8.46 -6.70
C TRP A 25 11.67 -8.06 -8.08
N HIS A 26 12.26 -7.04 -8.71
CA HIS A 26 11.89 -6.60 -10.05
C HIS A 26 12.01 -7.72 -11.10
N THR A 27 13.13 -8.45 -11.12
CA THR A 27 13.30 -9.58 -12.05
C THR A 27 12.28 -10.69 -11.82
N LEU A 28 11.97 -10.98 -10.54
CA LEU A 28 11.00 -12.01 -10.18
C LEU A 28 9.56 -11.62 -10.54
N SER A 29 9.23 -10.33 -10.54
CA SER A 29 7.89 -9.85 -10.90
C SER A 29 7.56 -10.13 -12.38
N HIS A 30 8.57 -10.25 -13.26
CA HIS A 30 8.45 -10.73 -14.64
C HIS A 30 8.39 -12.27 -14.75
N HIS A 31 7.64 -12.93 -13.85
CA HIS A 31 7.68 -14.39 -13.71
C HIS A 31 7.13 -15.17 -14.92
N SER A 32 6.30 -14.57 -15.79
CA SER A 32 5.70 -15.23 -16.97
C SER A 32 5.01 -16.57 -16.62
N GLY A 33 4.39 -16.64 -15.45
CA GLY A 33 3.77 -17.86 -14.91
C GLY A 33 4.72 -18.98 -14.45
N LYS A 34 6.05 -18.79 -14.47
CA LYS A 34 7.02 -19.82 -14.06
C LYS A 34 6.94 -20.07 -12.55
N LYS A 35 6.59 -21.31 -12.16
CA LYS A 35 6.36 -21.72 -10.76
C LYS A 35 7.55 -21.44 -9.82
N ASP A 36 8.78 -21.67 -10.26
CA ASP A 36 9.98 -21.39 -9.44
C ASP A 36 10.12 -19.89 -9.11
N LEU A 37 9.89 -19.03 -10.11
CA LEU A 37 9.96 -17.57 -9.92
C LEU A 37 8.83 -17.08 -9.00
N LEU A 38 7.61 -17.56 -9.23
CA LEU A 38 6.46 -17.28 -8.35
C LEU A 38 6.71 -17.71 -6.90
N THR A 39 7.34 -18.86 -6.69
CA THR A 39 7.65 -19.35 -5.34
C THR A 39 8.67 -18.47 -4.62
N LYS A 40 9.67 -17.94 -5.35
CA LYS A 40 10.64 -17.00 -4.79
C LYS A 40 10.02 -15.63 -4.54
N LEU A 41 9.21 -15.14 -5.48
CA LEU A 41 8.51 -13.87 -5.39
C LEU A 41 7.58 -13.85 -4.16
N SER A 42 6.76 -14.89 -4.00
CA SER A 42 5.81 -14.98 -2.87
C SER A 42 6.50 -15.01 -1.51
N ARG A 43 7.69 -15.62 -1.40
CA ARG A 43 8.49 -15.59 -0.16
C ARG A 43 8.97 -14.18 0.17
N ILE A 44 9.42 -13.44 -0.82
CA ILE A 44 9.85 -12.04 -0.65
C ILE A 44 8.65 -11.16 -0.29
N GLU A 45 7.52 -11.29 -0.99
CA GLU A 45 6.32 -10.52 -0.72
C GLU A 45 5.72 -10.83 0.66
N ALA A 46 5.77 -12.10 1.10
CA ALA A 46 5.39 -12.49 2.45
C ALA A 46 6.31 -11.88 3.52
N GLU A 47 7.61 -11.73 3.25
CA GLU A 47 8.51 -10.99 4.13
C GLU A 47 8.14 -9.51 4.19
N ILE A 48 7.88 -8.87 3.04
CA ILE A 48 7.45 -7.46 2.99
C ILE A 48 6.18 -7.27 3.83
N ALA A 49 5.18 -8.14 3.67
CA ALA A 49 3.95 -8.09 4.48
C ALA A 49 4.22 -8.26 5.98
N ARG A 50 5.18 -9.13 6.36
CA ARG A 50 5.57 -9.30 7.77
C ARG A 50 6.27 -8.08 8.34
N GLN A 51 7.15 -7.45 7.56
CA GLN A 51 7.83 -6.22 7.96
C GLN A 51 6.84 -5.04 8.05
N LEU A 52 5.88 -4.96 7.14
CA LEU A 52 4.77 -4.00 7.24
C LEU A 52 3.99 -4.20 8.55
N ASN A 53 3.61 -5.44 8.88
CA ASN A 53 2.91 -5.72 10.14
C ASN A 53 3.74 -5.29 11.36
N LYS A 54 5.05 -5.60 11.35
CA LYS A 54 5.96 -5.17 12.43
C LYS A 54 6.01 -3.64 12.53
N PHE A 55 6.15 -2.94 11.42
CA PHE A 55 6.16 -1.48 11.36
C PHE A 55 4.87 -0.88 11.92
N LEU A 56 3.70 -1.33 11.46
CA LEU A 56 2.40 -0.87 11.96
C LEU A 56 2.24 -1.16 13.46
N SER A 57 2.65 -2.35 13.91
CA SER A 57 2.62 -2.72 15.34
C SER A 57 3.51 -1.82 16.19
N GLN A 58 4.69 -1.45 15.68
CA GLN A 58 5.59 -0.53 16.38
C GLN A 58 5.01 0.87 16.46
N LEU A 59 4.37 1.38 15.40
CA LEU A 59 3.65 2.66 15.45
C LEU A 59 2.50 2.64 16.47
N ASP A 60 1.77 1.53 16.57
CA ASP A 60 0.65 1.41 17.50
C ASP A 60 1.09 1.31 18.97
N GLN A 61 2.30 0.82 19.22
CA GLN A 61 2.86 0.76 20.59
C GLN A 61 3.33 2.13 21.10
N ILE A 62 3.57 3.10 20.22
CA ILE A 62 4.03 4.43 20.60
C ILE A 62 2.82 5.28 21.02
N LYS A 63 2.77 5.67 22.30
CA LYS A 63 1.73 6.58 22.80
C LYS A 63 1.99 8.01 22.35
N GLU A 64 0.96 8.67 21.83
CA GLU A 64 0.98 10.06 21.40
C GLU A 64 -0.35 10.71 21.78
N GLY A 65 -0.33 11.64 22.74
CA GLY A 65 -1.56 12.27 23.26
C GLY A 65 -2.58 11.25 23.78
N GLU A 66 -3.83 11.39 23.35
CA GLU A 66 -4.95 10.50 23.72
C GLU A 66 -4.98 9.17 22.93
N GLY A 67 -3.99 8.93 22.06
CA GLY A 67 -3.97 7.78 21.16
C GLY A 67 -2.60 7.15 20.97
N THR A 68 -2.42 6.51 19.82
CA THR A 68 -1.15 5.91 19.38
C THR A 68 -0.64 6.67 18.16
N LEU A 69 0.67 6.60 17.89
CA LEU A 69 1.25 7.23 16.71
C LEU A 69 0.61 6.68 15.43
N LEU A 70 0.26 5.39 15.39
CA LEU A 70 -0.52 4.81 14.28
C LEU A 70 -1.91 5.44 14.18
N GLY A 71 -2.59 5.69 15.30
CA GLY A 71 -3.87 6.39 15.34
C GLY A 71 -3.83 7.79 14.73
N HIS A 72 -2.69 8.48 14.78
CA HIS A 72 -2.51 9.80 14.17
C HIS A 72 -1.78 9.78 12.82
N THR A 73 -1.40 8.60 12.32
CA THR A 73 -0.63 8.45 11.07
C THR A 73 -1.40 7.60 10.07
N THR A 74 -1.71 8.16 8.91
CA THR A 74 -2.24 7.39 7.79
C THR A 74 -1.09 6.75 7.01
N VAL A 75 -1.05 5.42 6.98
CA VAL A 75 -0.09 4.64 6.19
C VAL A 75 -0.76 4.13 4.93
N VAL A 76 -0.19 4.45 3.77
CA VAL A 76 -0.64 3.98 2.45
C VAL A 76 0.43 3.08 1.87
N ILE A 77 0.08 1.84 1.54
CA ILE A 77 0.96 0.91 0.82
C ILE A 77 0.20 0.24 -0.30
N GLY A 78 0.82 0.11 -1.46
CA GLY A 78 0.19 -0.52 -2.62
C GLY A 78 1.15 -0.68 -3.78
N SER A 79 0.58 -1.08 -4.91
CA SER A 79 1.28 -1.24 -6.19
C SER A 79 0.56 -0.45 -7.28
N ASN A 80 1.33 0.06 -8.23
CA ASN A 80 0.79 0.62 -9.47
C ASN A 80 0.39 -0.46 -10.50
N PHE A 81 0.63 -1.74 -10.20
CA PHE A 81 0.21 -2.89 -11.01
C PHE A 81 -0.63 -3.88 -10.20
N GLY A 82 -1.67 -4.44 -10.84
CA GLY A 82 -2.41 -5.59 -10.33
C GLY A 82 -1.70 -6.91 -10.63
N ASP A 83 -1.14 -7.04 -11.84
CA ASP A 83 -0.23 -8.11 -12.24
C ASP A 83 1.04 -7.49 -12.82
N SER A 84 2.14 -7.62 -12.08
CA SER A 84 3.45 -7.10 -12.47
C SER A 84 4.13 -7.89 -13.59
N SER A 85 3.73 -9.13 -13.87
CA SER A 85 4.27 -9.87 -15.01
C SER A 85 3.65 -9.40 -16.33
N ASN A 86 2.37 -8.98 -16.29
CA ASN A 86 1.63 -8.50 -17.45
C ASN A 86 1.50 -6.98 -17.51
N HIS A 87 2.04 -6.25 -16.52
CA HIS A 87 1.94 -4.80 -16.37
C HIS A 87 0.49 -4.28 -16.40
N THR A 88 -0.45 -5.00 -15.78
CA THR A 88 -1.84 -4.55 -15.77
C THR A 88 -2.05 -3.45 -14.72
N CYS A 89 -2.69 -2.35 -15.11
CA CYS A 89 -3.00 -1.22 -14.23
C CYS A 89 -4.44 -1.27 -13.66
N ASN A 90 -5.01 -2.47 -13.55
CA ASN A 90 -6.32 -2.72 -12.95
C ASN A 90 -6.17 -3.57 -11.68
N ASN A 91 -7.20 -3.62 -10.82
CA ASN A 91 -7.20 -4.41 -9.58
C ASN A 91 -5.98 -4.14 -8.70
N LEU A 92 -5.63 -2.86 -8.53
CA LEU A 92 -4.43 -2.42 -7.84
C LEU A 92 -4.51 -2.76 -6.34
N PRO A 93 -3.60 -3.59 -5.79
CA PRO A 93 -3.59 -3.87 -4.37
C PRO A 93 -3.21 -2.61 -3.61
N THR A 94 -4.05 -2.19 -2.66
CA THR A 94 -3.83 -1.01 -1.83
C THR A 94 -4.32 -1.30 -0.41
N ILE A 95 -3.52 -0.94 0.58
CA ILE A 95 -3.82 -1.02 2.00
C ILE A 95 -3.72 0.39 2.58
N ILE A 96 -4.72 0.77 3.36
CA ILE A 96 -4.72 1.95 4.23
C ILE A 96 -4.75 1.45 5.67
N ALA A 97 -3.87 1.98 6.51
CA ALA A 97 -3.81 1.64 7.94
C ALA A 97 -3.61 2.90 8.79
N GLY A 98 -4.06 2.85 10.04
CA GLY A 98 -3.93 3.96 10.99
C GLY A 98 -4.85 5.15 10.67
N GLY A 99 -4.44 6.35 11.06
CA GLY A 99 -5.16 7.61 10.78
C GLY A 99 -6.49 7.78 11.52
N GLY A 100 -6.81 6.90 12.48
CA GLY A 100 -8.00 6.98 13.31
C GLY A 100 -9.30 6.58 12.58
N TYR A 101 -9.19 6.08 11.35
CA TYR A 101 -10.35 5.63 10.58
C TYR A 101 -10.96 4.34 11.15
N ARG A 102 -12.27 4.20 10.97
CA ARG A 102 -13.00 2.94 11.11
C ARG A 102 -12.72 2.07 9.90
N HIS A 103 -11.59 1.37 9.95
CA HIS A 103 -11.14 0.48 8.89
C HIS A 103 -12.15 -0.63 8.61
N GLN A 104 -12.39 -0.88 7.32
CA GLN A 104 -13.13 -2.03 6.86
C GLN A 104 -12.18 -3.19 6.56
N PRO A 105 -12.66 -4.44 6.55
CA PRO A 105 -11.89 -5.57 6.04
C PRO A 105 -11.68 -5.42 4.52
N HIS A 106 -11.13 -6.46 3.89
CA HIS A 106 -10.93 -6.50 2.44
C HIS A 106 -12.20 -6.11 1.68
N THR A 107 -12.10 -5.02 0.90
CA THR A 107 -13.21 -4.42 0.16
C THR A 107 -12.89 -4.47 -1.32
N ILE A 108 -13.80 -5.06 -2.11
CA ILE A 108 -13.76 -5.05 -3.57
C ILE A 108 -14.88 -4.12 -4.04
N LEU A 109 -14.52 -3.14 -4.86
CA LEU A 109 -15.50 -2.22 -5.45
C LEU A 109 -16.25 -2.93 -6.58
N GLU A 110 -17.57 -2.75 -6.63
CA GLU A 110 -18.44 -3.41 -7.62
C GLU A 110 -18.09 -3.05 -9.07
N LYS A 111 -17.51 -1.86 -9.29
CA LYS A 111 -17.15 -1.34 -10.61
C LYS A 111 -15.69 -0.90 -10.62
N PRO A 112 -15.01 -1.02 -11.77
CA PRO A 112 -13.70 -0.40 -11.97
C PRO A 112 -13.75 1.07 -11.58
N THR A 113 -12.95 1.45 -10.58
CA THR A 113 -12.97 2.77 -9.98
C THR A 113 -11.54 3.33 -9.98
N PRO A 114 -11.32 4.60 -10.39
CA PRO A 114 -10.01 5.21 -10.31
C PRO A 114 -9.47 5.20 -8.89
N LEU A 115 -8.26 4.65 -8.69
CA LEU A 115 -7.57 4.72 -7.39
C LEU A 115 -7.35 6.18 -6.95
N CYS A 116 -7.30 7.11 -7.90
CA CYS A 116 -7.26 8.55 -7.63
C CYS A 116 -8.43 9.06 -6.78
N ASN A 117 -9.58 8.38 -6.75
CA ASN A 117 -10.69 8.73 -5.84
C ASN A 117 -10.30 8.55 -4.36
N LEU A 118 -9.49 7.53 -4.05
CA LEU A 118 -8.94 7.31 -2.71
C LEU A 118 -7.90 8.38 -2.37
N TYR A 119 -7.05 8.75 -3.33
CA TYR A 119 -6.04 9.78 -3.12
C TYR A 119 -6.65 11.17 -2.92
N LEU A 120 -7.72 11.50 -3.65
CA LEU A 120 -8.49 12.72 -3.42
C LEU A 120 -9.08 12.74 -2.00
N GLU A 121 -9.71 11.63 -1.58
CA GLU A 121 -10.26 11.51 -0.23
C GLU A 121 -9.17 11.65 0.84
N LEU A 122 -7.97 11.07 0.64
CA LEU A 122 -6.84 11.25 1.54
C LEU A 122 -6.41 12.72 1.65
N LEU A 123 -6.34 13.45 0.54
CA LEU A 123 -6.02 14.88 0.55
C LEU A 123 -7.05 15.67 1.37
N HIS A 124 -8.34 15.43 1.16
CA HIS A 124 -9.41 16.04 1.96
C HIS A 124 -9.31 15.69 3.45
N ARG A 125 -9.03 14.41 3.78
CA ARG A 125 -8.80 13.96 5.16
C ARG A 125 -7.59 14.61 5.83
N HIS A 126 -6.67 15.16 5.04
CA HIS A 126 -5.53 15.94 5.51
C HIS A 126 -5.72 17.47 5.35
N ASN A 127 -6.97 17.93 5.21
CA ASN A 127 -7.36 19.35 5.09
C ASN A 127 -6.72 20.05 3.88
N ILE A 128 -6.44 19.31 2.80
CA ILE A 128 -6.00 19.87 1.52
C ILE A 128 -7.23 20.00 0.64
N ASP A 129 -7.74 21.22 0.50
CA ASP A 129 -8.93 21.53 -0.30
C ASP A 129 -8.54 21.65 -1.79
N THR A 130 -8.73 20.56 -2.54
CA THR A 130 -8.49 20.51 -3.98
C THR A 130 -9.69 19.89 -4.69
N GLY A 131 -10.11 20.46 -5.82
CA GLY A 131 -11.26 19.94 -6.56
C GLY A 131 -11.01 18.60 -7.27
N SER A 132 -9.74 18.20 -7.47
CA SER A 132 -9.39 16.94 -8.14
C SER A 132 -7.95 16.49 -7.87
N PHE A 133 -7.68 15.21 -8.11
CA PHE A 133 -6.36 14.61 -8.16
C PHE A 133 -6.30 13.56 -9.29
N GLY A 134 -5.43 13.77 -10.28
CA GLY A 134 -5.27 12.82 -11.39
C GLY A 134 -6.58 12.52 -12.11
N SER A 135 -6.99 11.24 -12.12
CA SER A 135 -8.24 10.76 -12.74
C SER A 135 -9.43 10.69 -11.78
N SER A 136 -9.34 11.35 -10.62
CA SER A 136 -10.42 11.33 -9.62
C SER A 136 -11.70 11.96 -10.18
N THR A 137 -12.84 11.37 -9.86
CA THR A 137 -14.17 11.93 -10.15
C THR A 137 -14.93 12.34 -8.89
N LYS A 138 -14.53 11.80 -7.73
CA LYS A 138 -15.12 12.03 -6.40
C LYS A 138 -14.26 11.39 -5.31
N ASP A 139 -14.54 11.70 -4.06
CA ASP A 139 -14.03 10.92 -2.92
C ASP A 139 -14.54 9.47 -2.99
N LEU A 140 -13.68 8.54 -2.58
CA LEU A 140 -14.05 7.13 -2.60
C LEU A 140 -15.07 6.78 -1.51
N GLY A 141 -15.04 7.51 -0.38
CA GLY A 141 -15.97 7.40 0.73
C GLY A 141 -15.69 6.21 1.66
N LEU A 142 -14.47 5.67 1.65
CA LEU A 142 -14.09 4.51 2.46
C LEU A 142 -13.35 4.89 3.74
N LEU A 143 -12.77 6.08 3.82
CA LEU A 143 -12.04 6.53 5.00
C LEU A 143 -13.02 7.17 5.96
N ILE A 144 -13.75 6.38 6.73
CA ILE A 144 -14.77 6.88 7.66
C ILE A 144 -14.13 7.09 9.03
N GLY A 145 -14.26 8.28 9.62
CA GLY A 145 -13.66 8.63 10.91
C GLY A 145 -14.03 10.03 11.30
#